data_AF-A0A9K3JJU6-F1
#
_entry.id   AF-A0A9K3JJU6-F1
#
_cell.length_a   1.000
_cell.length_b   1.000
_cell.length_c   1.000
_cell.angle_alpha   90.00
_cell.angle_beta   90.00
_cell.angle_gamma   90.00
#
_symmetry.space_group_name_H-M   'P 1'
#
loop_
_entity.id
_entity.type
_entity.pdbx_description
1 polymer ?
#
loop_
_entity_poly.entity_id
_entity_poly.type
_entity_poly.pdbx_seq_one_letter_code
_entity_poly.pdbx_strand_id
1 'polypeptide(L)'
;MLLFIGFCANEVCEKLAVVGFQTNMINYLTQQLHMPVTEAANTLTNFGGTASLTPMLGAFIANSFEGRFWTITVASIIYQIVSSPSFMQLFVVIIGSKSGPGWVMSHKMFR
;
A
#
# COMPACT_ATOMS: atom_id res chain seq x y z
N MET A 1 -10.21 -22.85 32.46
CA MET A 1 -11.61 -22.34 32.41
C MET A 1 -11.72 -21.08 31.55
N LEU A 2 -10.95 -20.02 31.79
CA LEU A 2 -11.00 -18.78 30.98
C LEU A 2 -10.62 -18.96 29.49
N LEU A 3 -9.61 -19.78 29.18
CA LEU A 3 -9.22 -20.08 27.79
C LEU A 3 -10.35 -20.75 26.98
N PHE A 4 -11.14 -21.60 27.62
CA PHE A 4 -12.25 -22.29 26.97
C PHE A 4 -13.40 -21.33 26.66
N ILE A 5 -13.70 -20.40 27.59
CA ILE A 5 -14.70 -19.35 27.35
C ILE A 5 -14.28 -18.46 26.19
N GLY A 6 -13.00 -18.10 26.09
CA GLY A 6 -12.47 -17.28 25.01
C GLY A 6 -12.54 -17.97 23.65
N PHE A 7 -12.19 -19.25 23.60
CA PHE A 7 -12.32 -20.05 22.38
C PHE A 7 -13.77 -20.15 21.91
N CYS A 8 -14.70 -20.51 22.80
CA CYS A 8 -16.12 -20.59 22.47
C CYS A 8 -16.70 -19.24 22.05
N ALA A 9 -16.31 -18.15 22.71
CA ALA A 9 -16.75 -16.81 22.34
C ALA A 9 -16.26 -16.41 20.94
N ASN A 10 -15.00 -16.70 20.59
CA ASN A 10 -14.48 -16.42 19.25
C ASN A 10 -15.23 -17.19 18.17
N GLU A 11 -15.41 -18.50 18.35
CA GLU A 11 -16.14 -19.36 17.40
C GLU A 11 -17.59 -18.88 17.19
N VAL A 12 -18.28 -18.52 18.28
CA VAL A 12 -19.64 -18.00 18.22
C VAL A 12 -19.68 -16.63 17.52
N CYS A 13 -18.77 -15.72 17.85
CA CYS A 13 -18.69 -14.41 17.20
C CYS A 13 -18.43 -14.54 15.69
N GLU A 14 -17.52 -15.42 15.27
CA GLU A 14 -17.24 -15.66 13.86
C GLU A 14 -18.49 -16.18 13.13
N LYS A 15 -19.16 -17.21 13.68
CA LYS A 15 -20.39 -17.73 13.07
C LYS A 15 -21.51 -16.70 13.01
N LEU A 16 -21.69 -15.92 14.07
CA LEU A 16 -22.71 -14.87 14.12
C LEU A 16 -22.44 -13.76 13.09
N ALA A 17 -21.18 -13.34 12.95
CA ALA A 17 -20.80 -12.33 11.97
C ALA A 17 -21.07 -12.82 10.55
N VAL A 18 -20.69 -14.07 10.23
CA VAL A 18 -20.89 -14.66 8.90
C VAL A 18 -22.39 -14.80 8.57
N VAL A 19 -23.18 -15.41 9.46
CA VAL A 19 -24.62 -15.62 9.21
C VAL A 19 -25.38 -14.30 9.19
N GLY A 20 -25.04 -13.37 10.10
CA GLY A 20 -25.66 -12.04 10.16
C GLY A 20 -25.37 -11.19 8.92
N PHE A 21 -24.11 -11.19 8.46
CA PHE A 21 -23.73 -10.52 7.22
C PHE A 21 -24.45 -11.11 6.00
N GLN A 22 -24.44 -12.44 5.87
CA GLN A 22 -25.07 -13.15 4.77
C GLN A 22 -26.57 -12.85 4.68
N THR A 23 -27.26 -12.84 5.82
CA THR A 23 -28.70 -12.55 5.89
C THR A 23 -29.00 -11.10 5.51
N ASN A 24 -28.21 -10.14 6.00
CA ASN A 24 -28.37 -8.72 5.66
C ASN A 24 -28.17 -8.48 4.16
N MET A 25 -27.18 -9.15 3.55
CA MET A 25 -26.89 -9.00 2.13
C MET A 25 -28.01 -9.55 1.24
N ILE A 26 -28.53 -10.75 1.52
CA ILE A 26 -29.69 -11.31 0.78
C ILE A 26 -30.89 -10.38 0.92
N ASN A 27 -31.15 -9.89 2.14
CA ASN A 27 -32.30 -9.02 2.38
C ASN A 27 -32.16 -7.69 1.63
N TYR A 28 -30.96 -7.11 1.58
CA TYR A 28 -30.68 -5.91 0.79
C TYR A 28 -30.90 -6.14 -0.72
N LEU A 29 -30.34 -7.23 -1.26
CA LEU A 29 -30.48 -7.56 -2.68
C LEU A 29 -31.93 -7.86 -3.09
N THR A 30 -32.72 -8.46 -2.19
CA THR A 30 -34.12 -8.81 -2.46
C THR A 30 -35.06 -7.63 -2.24
N GLN A 31 -34.88 -6.86 -1.15
CA GLN A 31 -35.81 -5.79 -0.77
C GLN A 31 -35.47 -4.42 -1.36
N GLN A 32 -34.19 -4.09 -1.52
CA GLN A 32 -33.78 -2.76 -2.02
C GLN A 32 -33.46 -2.79 -3.51
N LEU A 33 -32.83 -3.88 -3.98
CA LEU A 33 -32.45 -4.04 -5.38
C LEU A 33 -33.51 -4.81 -6.21
N HIS A 34 -34.59 -5.27 -5.57
CA HIS A 34 -35.72 -6.01 -6.17
C HIS A 34 -35.29 -7.19 -7.07
N MET A 35 -34.17 -7.84 -6.76
CA MET A 35 -33.73 -9.00 -7.52
C MET A 35 -34.50 -10.25 -7.08
N PRO A 36 -34.77 -11.19 -8.01
CA PRO A 36 -35.36 -12.47 -7.65
C PRO A 36 -34.42 -13.25 -6.72
N VAL A 37 -35.00 -13.99 -5.77
CA VAL A 37 -34.27 -14.69 -4.70
C VAL A 37 -33.20 -15.64 -5.25
N THR A 38 -33.44 -16.22 -6.44
CA THR A 38 -32.48 -17.07 -7.15
C THR A 38 -31.23 -16.30 -7.60
N GLU A 39 -31.39 -15.08 -8.11
CA GLU A 39 -30.28 -14.24 -8.56
C GLU A 39 -29.52 -13.62 -7.39
N ALA A 40 -30.23 -13.24 -6.32
CA ALA A 40 -29.61 -12.80 -5.07
C ALA A 40 -28.75 -13.91 -4.43
N ALA A 41 -29.23 -15.16 -4.45
CA ALA A 41 -28.46 -16.31 -3.96
C ALA A 41 -27.21 -16.58 -4.81
N ASN A 42 -27.31 -16.53 -6.14
CA ASN A 42 -26.16 -16.67 -7.04
C ASN A 42 -25.11 -15.57 -6.80
N THR A 43 -25.55 -14.33 -6.63
CA THR A 43 -24.66 -13.19 -6.33
C THR A 43 -23.94 -13.39 -5.01
N LEU A 44 -24.64 -13.86 -3.97
CA LEU A 44 -24.06 -14.17 -2.68
C LEU A 44 -23.05 -15.33 -2.74
N THR A 45 -23.35 -16.39 -3.48
CA THR A 45 -22.42 -17.51 -3.68
C THR A 45 -21.16 -17.07 -4.43
N ASN A 46 -21.31 -16.25 -5.47
CA ASN A 46 -20.16 -15.66 -6.18
C ASN A 46 -19.32 -14.78 -5.26
N PHE A 47 -19.95 -13.98 -4.40
CA PHE A 47 -19.26 -13.17 -3.38
C PHE A 47 -18.52 -14.02 -2.36
N GLY A 48 -19.13 -15.10 -1.86
CA GLY A 48 -18.47 -16.05 -0.95
C GLY A 48 -17.27 -16.73 -1.60
N GLY A 49 -17.36 -17.05 -2.90
CA GLY A 49 -16.25 -17.57 -3.69
C GLY A 49 -15.08 -16.59 -3.79
N THR A 50 -15.33 -15.33 -4.15
CA THR A 50 -14.27 -14.30 -4.20
C THR A 50 -13.71 -13.95 -2.83
N ALA A 51 -14.54 -13.92 -1.78
CA ALA A 51 -14.08 -13.73 -0.40
C ALA A 51 -13.11 -14.84 0.04
N SER A 52 -13.31 -16.08 -0.42
CA SER A 52 -12.42 -17.21 -0.15
C SER A 52 -11.13 -17.19 -0.98
N LEU A 53 -11.19 -16.65 -2.21
CA LEU A 53 -10.01 -16.49 -3.08
C LEU A 53 -9.12 -15.29 -2.68
N THR A 54 -9.72 -14.28 -2.05
CA THR A 54 -9.02 -13.07 -1.56
C THR A 54 -7.84 -13.39 -0.64
N PRO A 55 -7.96 -14.24 0.40
CA PRO A 55 -6.81 -14.60 1.24
C PRO A 55 -5.76 -15.42 0.48
N MET A 56 -6.12 -16.20 -0.55
CA MET A 56 -5.12 -16.88 -1.38
C MET A 56 -4.28 -15.89 -2.19
N LEU A 57 -4.93 -14.91 -2.83
CA LEU A 57 -4.24 -13.84 -3.54
C LEU A 57 -3.43 -12.97 -2.57
N GLY A 58 -4.00 -12.65 -1.41
CA GLY A 58 -3.34 -11.91 -0.34
C GLY A 58 -2.10 -12.62 0.18
N ALA A 59 -2.15 -13.94 0.39
CA ALA A 59 -1.01 -14.75 0.77
C ALA A 59 0.06 -14.81 -0.32
N PHE A 60 -0.34 -14.93 -1.60
CA PHE A 60 0.60 -14.90 -2.72
C PHE A 60 1.35 -13.56 -2.82
N ILE A 61 0.62 -12.45 -2.64
CA ILE A 61 1.19 -11.11 -2.60
C ILE A 61 2.06 -10.95 -1.35
N ALA A 62 1.58 -11.31 -0.15
CA ALA A 62 2.35 -11.20 1.08
C ALA A 62 3.68 -11.95 0.99
N ASN A 63 3.68 -13.19 0.48
CA ASN A 63 4.89 -13.98 0.27
C ASN A 63 5.82 -13.37 -0.79
N SER A 64 5.28 -12.64 -1.77
CA SER A 64 6.08 -11.90 -2.76
C SER A 64 6.71 -10.62 -2.19
N PHE A 65 6.12 -10.08 -1.11
CA PHE A 65 6.57 -8.84 -0.46
C PHE A 65 7.50 -9.07 0.74
N GLU A 66 7.44 -10.24 1.39
CA GLU A 66 8.16 -10.57 2.63
C GLU A 66 9.68 -10.86 2.45
N GLY A 67 10.42 -10.07 1.69
CA GLY A 67 11.87 -10.33 1.63
C GLY A 67 12.80 -9.16 1.33
N ARG A 68 12.78 -8.66 0.10
CA ARG A 68 13.93 -7.88 -0.42
C ARG A 68 13.56 -6.96 -1.59
N PHE A 69 12.53 -7.34 -2.35
CA PHE A 69 12.21 -6.69 -3.62
C PHE A 69 11.82 -5.22 -3.45
N TRP A 70 11.01 -4.90 -2.44
CA TRP A 70 10.55 -3.53 -2.20
C TRP A 70 11.68 -2.60 -1.75
N THR A 71 12.48 -3.00 -0.76
CA THR A 71 13.60 -2.19 -0.27
C THR A 71 14.69 -2.01 -1.33
N ILE A 72 15.03 -3.06 -2.10
CA ILE A 72 16.04 -2.96 -3.16
C ILE A 72 15.56 -2.08 -4.31
N THR A 73 14.29 -2.22 -4.72
CA THR A 73 13.71 -1.38 -5.79
C THR A 73 13.74 0.09 -5.40
N VAL A 74 13.29 0.43 -4.19
CA VAL A 74 13.31 1.81 -3.69
C VAL A 74 14.76 2.32 -3.54
N ALA A 75 15.66 1.53 -2.97
CA ALA A 75 17.06 1.90 -2.83
C ALA A 75 17.76 2.13 -4.19
N SER A 76 17.47 1.31 -5.20
CA SER A 76 18.03 1.43 -6.55
C SER A 76 17.53 2.67 -7.30
N ILE A 77 16.25 3.00 -7.17
CA ILE A 77 15.66 4.20 -7.77
C ILE A 77 16.29 5.46 -7.13
N ILE A 78 16.39 5.47 -5.80
CA ILE A 78 17.03 6.57 -5.06
C ILE A 78 18.49 6.73 -5.49
N TYR A 79 19.24 5.62 -5.60
CA TYR A 79 20.63 5.65 -6.03
C TYR A 79 20.79 6.22 -7.45
N GLN A 80 19.96 5.79 -8.40
CA GLN A 80 20.01 6.28 -9.79
C GLN A 80 19.70 7.78 -9.89
N ILE A 81 18.74 8.28 -9.11
CA ILE A 81 18.38 9.70 -9.09
C ILE A 81 19.51 10.53 -8.49
N VAL A 82 20.08 10.09 -7.36
CA VAL A 82 21.17 10.80 -6.66
C VAL A 82 22.47 10.78 -7.47
N SER A 83 22.75 9.69 -8.18
CA SER A 83 23.99 9.54 -8.96
C SER A 83 23.90 10.15 -10.37
N SER A 84 22.73 10.64 -10.79
CA SER A 84 22.58 11.29 -12.10
C SER A 84 23.37 12.62 -12.14
N PRO A 85 24.44 12.73 -12.97
CA PRO A 85 25.36 13.87 -13.00
C PRO A 85 24.73 15.16 -13.56
N SER A 86 23.48 15.09 -14.05
CA SER A 86 22.71 16.23 -14.57
C SER A 86 22.38 17.26 -13.49
N PHE A 87 22.24 16.86 -12.22
CA PHE A 87 22.07 17.82 -11.11
C PHE A 87 23.41 18.50 -10.78
N MET A 88 24.51 17.75 -10.69
CA MET A 88 25.85 18.30 -10.41
C MET A 88 26.37 19.23 -11.53
N GLN A 89 26.04 18.96 -12.79
CA GLN A 89 26.38 19.86 -13.89
C GLN A 89 25.62 21.19 -13.83
N LEU A 90 24.37 21.21 -13.36
CA LEU A 90 23.64 22.47 -13.17
C LEU A 90 24.27 23.33 -12.05
N PHE A 91 24.75 22.72 -10.95
CA PHE A 91 25.47 23.46 -9.91
C PHE A 91 26.85 23.95 -10.38
N VAL A 92 27.63 23.15 -11.11
CA VAL A 92 28.92 23.60 -11.67
C VAL A 92 28.73 24.69 -12.73
N VAL A 93 27.66 24.65 -13.53
CA VAL A 93 27.35 25.74 -14.49
C VAL A 93 26.90 27.03 -13.78
N ILE A 94 26.10 26.92 -12.71
CA ILE A 94 25.65 28.10 -11.92
C ILE A 94 26.80 28.72 -11.11
N ILE A 95 27.70 27.93 -10.53
CA ILE A 95 28.87 28.44 -9.79
C ILE A 95 30.02 28.83 -10.73
N GLY A 96 30.22 28.09 -11.82
CA GLY A 96 31.28 28.29 -12.82
C GLY A 96 31.06 29.49 -13.74
N SER A 97 29.81 29.95 -13.93
CA SER A 97 29.54 31.19 -14.66
C SER A 97 29.83 32.46 -13.85
N LYS A 98 30.13 32.36 -12.55
CA LYS A 98 30.37 33.55 -11.68
C LYS A 98 31.72 33.56 -10.97
N SER A 99 32.73 32.85 -11.49
CA SER A 99 34.12 33.04 -11.07
C SER A 99 34.90 33.84 -12.12
N GLY A 100 34.64 35.15 -12.18
CA GLY A 100 35.55 36.14 -12.76
C GLY A 100 36.53 36.65 -11.69
N PRO A 101 37.77 37.02 -12.05
CA PRO A 101 38.87 37.21 -11.09
C PRO A 101 38.78 38.57 -10.37
N GLY A 102 38.11 38.62 -9.21
CA GLY A 102 37.89 39.86 -8.47
C GLY A 102 38.42 39.93 -7.03
N TRP A 103 38.93 38.84 -6.44
CA TRP A 103 39.19 38.78 -4.98
C TRP A 103 40.60 39.22 -4.54
N VAL A 104 41.46 39.69 -5.46
CA VAL A 104 42.79 40.27 -5.15
C VAL A 104 42.68 41.78 -4.86
N MET A 105 41.69 42.21 -4.08
CA MET A 105 41.57 43.60 -3.63
C MET A 105 41.46 43.75 -2.11
N SER A 106 41.48 42.66 -1.34
CA SER A 106 41.27 42.71 0.13
C SER A 106 42.56 42.84 0.96
N HIS A 107 43.69 43.26 0.34
CA HIS A 107 44.98 43.46 1.04
C HIS A 107 45.43 44.94 1.11
N LYS A 108 44.64 45.90 0.61
CA LYS A 108 44.96 47.34 0.63
C LYS A 108 44.14 48.16 1.65
N MET A 109 43.60 47.53 2.69
CA MET A 109 42.90 48.23 3.79
C MET A 109 43.66 48.16 5.13
N PHE A 110 44.89 47.65 5.12
CA PHE A 110 45.83 47.68 6.25
C PHE A 110 47.21 48.18 5.78
N ARG A 111 47.25 49.41 5.28
CA ARG A 111 48.45 50.24 5.34
C ARG A 111 48.13 51.71 5.12
#